data_AF-A0A3L6JDI8-F1
#
_entry.id   AF-A0A3L6JDI8-F1
#
_cell.length_a   1.000
_cell.length_b   1.000
_cell.length_c   1.000
_cell.angle_alpha   90.00
_cell.angle_beta   90.00
_cell.angle_gamma   90.00
#
_symmetry.space_group_name_H-M   'P 1'
#
loop_
_entity.id
_entity.type
_entity.pdbx_description
1 polymer ?
#
loop_
_entity_poly.entity_id
_entity_poly.type
_entity_poly.pdbx_seq_one_letter_code
_entity_poly.pdbx_strand_id
1 'polypeptide(L)'
;MAWDYLASHATIHDIMNDSGLAKLGDSLVNLCFSLAKSVVIGCPTGEKVKDSVLARAIRSSPIYASIGHRTDPGSAADAYEAVMAWLWLNRKTTIDSVVDSLTKSLLAEDMEREKSAKRNDESAVRAFQSLLEQVSKQLPICGYTQQDGQDESYPVSKP
;
A
#
# COMPACT_ATOMS: atom_id res chain seq x y z
N MET A 1 13.86 14.62 -12.70
CA MET A 1 14.84 13.51 -12.70
C MET A 1 14.60 12.61 -13.90
N ALA A 2 15.55 11.72 -14.23
CA ALA A 2 15.44 10.84 -15.40
C ALA A 2 14.22 9.89 -15.37
N TRP A 3 13.55 9.78 -14.22
CA TRP A 3 12.44 8.85 -13.97
C TRP A 3 11.14 9.55 -13.52
N ASP A 4 10.99 10.86 -13.73
CA ASP A 4 9.76 11.58 -13.31
C ASP A 4 8.49 11.04 -13.98
N TYR A 5 8.62 10.47 -15.17
CA TYR A 5 7.50 9.85 -15.89
C TYR A 5 6.91 8.63 -15.16
N LEU A 6 7.71 7.95 -14.30
CA LEU A 6 7.23 6.82 -13.48
C LEU A 6 6.38 7.27 -12.28
N ALA A 7 6.43 8.55 -11.93
CA ALA A 7 5.77 9.13 -10.76
C ALA A 7 4.52 9.95 -11.12
N SER A 8 4.22 10.06 -12.41
CA SER A 8 3.23 10.99 -12.96
C SER A 8 1.85 10.34 -13.02
N HIS A 9 1.14 10.34 -11.88
CA HIS A 9 -0.23 9.82 -11.75
C HIS A 9 -1.16 10.90 -11.21
N ALA A 10 -2.36 11.02 -11.79
CA ALA A 10 -3.32 12.07 -11.43
C ALA A 10 -4.15 11.68 -10.19
N THR A 11 -4.50 10.40 -10.07
CA THR A 11 -5.35 9.91 -9.00
C THR A 11 -4.73 8.70 -8.30
N ILE A 12 -5.21 8.43 -7.07
CA ILE A 12 -4.86 7.22 -6.33
C ILE A 12 -5.28 5.95 -7.06
N HIS A 13 -6.39 6.01 -7.80
CA HIS A 13 -6.86 4.92 -8.64
C HIS A 13 -5.84 4.57 -9.74
N ASP A 14 -5.27 5.59 -10.40
CA ASP A 14 -4.26 5.36 -11.45
C ASP A 14 -3.00 4.71 -10.89
N ILE A 15 -2.55 5.15 -9.71
CA ILE A 15 -1.40 4.58 -9.01
C ILE A 15 -1.65 3.09 -8.74
N MET A 16 -2.79 2.76 -8.17
CA MET A 16 -3.11 1.40 -7.71
C MET A 16 -3.40 0.41 -8.86
N ASN A 17 -3.67 0.91 -10.06
CA ASN A 17 -3.86 0.12 -11.29
C ASN A 17 -2.59 0.00 -12.15
N ASP A 18 -1.48 0.63 -11.75
CA ASP A 18 -0.23 0.57 -12.50
C ASP A 18 0.58 -0.69 -12.16
N SER A 19 0.43 -1.72 -12.98
CA SER A 19 1.19 -2.98 -12.84
C SER A 19 2.71 -2.83 -13.04
N GLY A 20 3.16 -1.81 -13.76
CA GLY A 20 4.59 -1.53 -13.93
C GLY A 20 5.18 -0.94 -12.65
N LEU A 21 4.43 -0.03 -12.03
CA LEU A 21 4.76 0.57 -10.75
C LEU A 21 4.70 -0.46 -9.61
N ALA A 22 3.73 -1.38 -9.64
CA ALA A 22 3.64 -2.50 -8.71
C ALA A 22 4.92 -3.36 -8.72
N LYS A 23 5.46 -3.72 -9.90
CA LYS A 23 6.70 -4.50 -10.01
C LYS A 23 7.92 -3.80 -9.38
N LEU A 24 8.01 -2.48 -9.53
CA LEU A 24 9.03 -1.68 -8.85
C LEU A 24 8.79 -1.70 -7.32
N GLY A 25 7.52 -1.60 -6.93
CA GLY A 25 7.03 -1.69 -5.57
C GLY A 25 7.36 -3.01 -4.88
N ASP A 26 7.15 -4.17 -5.50
CA ASP A 26 7.50 -5.50 -4.95
C ASP A 26 8.98 -5.52 -4.54
N SER A 27 9.86 -5.02 -5.41
CA SER A 27 11.30 -4.97 -5.11
C SER A 27 11.61 -4.03 -3.94
N LEU A 28 11.00 -2.85 -3.91
CA LEU A 28 11.17 -1.87 -2.84
C LEU A 28 10.66 -2.39 -1.50
N VAL A 29 9.45 -2.95 -1.47
CA VAL A 29 8.78 -3.47 -0.28
C VAL A 29 9.55 -4.65 0.30
N ASN A 30 9.99 -5.59 -0.55
CA ASN A 30 10.79 -6.74 -0.11
C ASN A 30 12.15 -6.31 0.47
N LEU A 31 12.82 -5.32 -0.14
CA LEU A 31 14.07 -4.77 0.38
C LEU A 31 13.87 -4.17 1.78
N CYS A 32 12.88 -3.29 1.92
CA CYS A 32 12.59 -2.64 3.20
C CYS A 32 12.21 -3.64 4.29
N PHE A 33 11.38 -4.64 3.95
CA PHE A 33 10.97 -5.67 4.91
C PHE A 33 12.12 -6.57 5.33
N SER A 34 12.93 -7.04 4.37
CA SER A 34 14.12 -7.85 4.64
C SER A 34 15.08 -7.13 5.57
N LEU A 35 15.31 -5.83 5.32
CA LEU A 35 16.18 -5.02 6.15
C LEU A 35 15.59 -4.80 7.55
N ALA A 36 14.31 -4.42 7.66
CA ALA A 36 13.63 -4.26 8.94
C ALA A 36 13.67 -5.55 9.77
N LYS A 37 13.38 -6.70 9.13
CA LYS A 37 13.46 -8.01 9.78
C LYS A 37 14.88 -8.35 10.21
N SER A 38 15.88 -8.02 9.39
CA SER A 38 17.29 -8.22 9.74
C SER A 38 17.69 -7.46 11.01
N VAL A 39 17.20 -6.23 11.16
CA VAL A 39 17.42 -5.42 12.37
C VAL A 39 16.74 -6.06 13.59
N VAL A 40 15.48 -6.49 13.44
CA VAL A 40 14.70 -7.12 14.52
C VAL A 40 15.36 -8.40 15.03
N ILE A 41 15.83 -9.27 14.13
CA ILE A 41 16.43 -10.56 14.50
C ILE A 41 17.93 -10.48 14.82
N GLY A 42 18.58 -9.35 14.51
CA GLY A 42 20.01 -9.13 14.72
C GLY A 42 20.94 -9.85 13.73
N CYS A 43 20.42 -10.35 12.60
CA CYS A 43 21.22 -10.98 11.55
C CYS A 43 20.66 -10.69 10.14
N PRO A 44 21.50 -10.54 9.10
CA PRO A 44 21.04 -10.30 7.74
C PRO A 44 20.12 -11.42 7.21
N THR A 45 18.99 -11.04 6.62
CA THR A 45 18.04 -11.94 5.95
C THR A 45 17.48 -11.32 4.66
N GLY A 46 16.85 -12.15 3.82
CA GLY A 46 16.26 -11.78 2.53
C GLY A 46 14.85 -12.35 2.40
N GLU A 47 13.95 -11.99 3.30
CA GLU A 47 12.59 -12.51 3.33
C GLU A 47 11.66 -11.72 2.41
N LYS A 48 10.98 -12.43 1.51
CA LYS A 48 9.91 -11.85 0.70
C LYS A 48 8.63 -11.73 1.52
N VAL A 49 7.93 -10.63 1.34
CA VAL A 49 6.59 -10.44 1.92
C VAL A 49 5.61 -11.30 1.13
N LYS A 50 4.68 -11.95 1.83
CA LYS A 50 3.60 -12.69 1.17
C LYS A 50 2.52 -11.71 0.69
N ASP A 51 1.97 -11.93 -0.49
CA ASP A 51 0.85 -11.13 -1.03
C ASP A 51 -0.32 -11.07 -0.04
N SER A 52 -0.61 -12.18 0.65
CA SER A 52 -1.66 -12.23 1.67
C SER A 52 -1.45 -11.25 2.82
N VAL A 53 -0.20 -10.90 3.15
CA VAL A 53 0.13 -9.92 4.18
C VAL A 53 -0.21 -8.51 3.67
N LEU A 54 0.28 -8.15 2.48
CA LEU A 54 0.02 -6.83 1.89
C LEU A 54 -1.47 -6.63 1.57
N ALA A 55 -2.13 -7.66 1.03
CA ALA A 55 -3.56 -7.66 0.76
C ALA A 55 -4.38 -7.42 2.03
N ARG A 56 -4.01 -8.05 3.15
CA ARG A 56 -4.68 -7.83 4.44
C ARG A 56 -4.41 -6.42 4.97
N ALA A 57 -3.17 -5.94 4.88
CA ALA A 57 -2.80 -4.61 5.35
C ALA A 57 -3.56 -3.50 4.59
N ILE A 58 -3.63 -3.60 3.26
CA ILE A 58 -4.32 -2.59 2.45
C ILE A 58 -5.84 -2.63 2.66
N ARG A 59 -6.44 -3.82 2.74
CA ARG A 59 -7.90 -3.98 2.92
C ARG A 59 -8.41 -3.40 4.23
N SER A 60 -7.55 -3.31 5.25
CA SER A 60 -7.86 -2.65 6.52
C SER A 60 -7.75 -1.12 6.45
N SER A 61 -7.23 -0.56 5.37
CA SER A 61 -7.03 0.89 5.21
C SER A 61 -8.22 1.56 4.53
N PRO A 62 -8.62 2.78 4.96
CA PRO A 62 -9.66 3.57 4.29
C PRO A 62 -9.37 3.84 2.80
N ILE A 63 -8.08 3.82 2.40
CA ILE A 63 -7.67 4.00 1.02
C ILE A 63 -8.24 2.89 0.11
N TYR A 64 -8.41 1.66 0.60
CA TYR A 64 -8.88 0.55 -0.22
C TYR A 64 -10.29 0.78 -0.78
N ALA A 65 -11.13 1.53 -0.06
CA ALA A 65 -12.47 1.87 -0.51
C ALA A 65 -12.47 2.69 -1.82
N SER A 66 -11.36 3.36 -2.16
CA SER A 66 -11.23 4.17 -3.36
C SER A 66 -10.98 3.39 -4.66
N ILE A 67 -10.67 2.09 -4.59
CA ILE A 67 -10.25 1.29 -5.77
C ILE A 67 -11.41 0.54 -6.44
N GLY A 68 -12.62 0.59 -5.87
CA GLY A 68 -13.64 -0.38 -6.22
C GLY A 68 -13.26 -1.79 -5.71
N HIS A 69 -14.22 -2.71 -5.71
CA HIS A 69 -14.07 -4.03 -5.09
C HIS A 69 -13.07 -4.92 -5.85
N ARG A 70 -11.77 -4.79 -5.59
CA ARG A 70 -10.78 -5.83 -5.92
C ARG A 70 -11.02 -7.03 -5.00
N THR A 71 -11.31 -8.18 -5.58
CA THR A 71 -11.65 -9.39 -4.83
C THR A 71 -10.46 -10.33 -4.66
N ASP A 72 -9.46 -10.25 -5.53
CA ASP A 72 -8.30 -11.14 -5.50
C ASP A 72 -7.17 -10.58 -4.60
N PRO A 73 -6.49 -11.45 -3.81
CA PRO A 73 -5.38 -11.03 -2.96
C PRO A 73 -4.17 -10.45 -3.72
N GLY A 74 -3.87 -10.98 -4.91
CA GLY A 74 -2.74 -10.52 -5.72
C GLY A 74 -2.89 -9.05 -6.12
N SER A 75 -4.03 -8.69 -6.72
CA SER A 75 -4.30 -7.30 -7.11
C SER A 75 -4.38 -6.34 -5.93
N ALA A 76 -4.74 -6.83 -4.73
CA ALA A 76 -4.67 -6.00 -3.52
C ALA A 76 -3.21 -5.79 -3.06
N ALA A 77 -2.36 -6.81 -3.16
CA ALA A 77 -0.93 -6.68 -2.90
C ALA A 77 -0.24 -5.75 -3.91
N ASP A 78 -0.48 -5.96 -5.21
CA ASP A 78 0.03 -5.11 -6.29
C ASP A 78 -0.33 -3.63 -6.07
N ALA A 79 -1.56 -3.37 -5.61
CA ALA A 79 -1.99 -2.01 -5.29
C ALA A 79 -1.19 -1.38 -4.14
N TYR A 80 -0.85 -2.17 -3.11
CA TYR A 80 -0.01 -1.72 -2.00
C TYR A 80 1.39 -1.38 -2.50
N GLU A 81 1.97 -2.27 -3.31
CA GLU A 81 3.30 -2.13 -3.88
C GLU A 81 3.40 -0.90 -4.78
N ALA A 82 2.41 -0.68 -5.64
CA ALA A 82 2.35 0.49 -6.51
C ALA A 82 2.28 1.80 -5.70
N VAL A 83 1.47 1.82 -4.63
CA VAL A 83 1.41 2.97 -3.70
C VAL A 83 2.77 3.26 -3.07
N MET A 84 3.46 2.23 -2.58
CA MET A 84 4.77 2.40 -1.95
C MET A 84 5.83 2.89 -2.94
N ALA A 85 5.84 2.37 -4.16
CA ALA A 85 6.71 2.84 -5.22
C ALA A 85 6.43 4.31 -5.57
N TRP A 86 5.16 4.68 -5.73
CA TRP A 86 4.77 6.07 -6.02
C TRP A 86 5.25 7.04 -4.94
N LEU A 87 5.03 6.69 -3.66
CA LEU A 87 5.45 7.50 -2.52
C LEU A 87 6.96 7.72 -2.50
N TRP A 88 7.74 6.66 -2.77
CA TRP A 88 9.20 6.74 -2.79
C TRP A 88 9.72 7.57 -3.97
N LEU A 89 9.17 7.36 -5.18
CA LEU A 89 9.53 8.14 -6.36
C LEU A 89 9.22 9.63 -6.20
N ASN A 90 8.09 9.96 -5.55
CA ASN A 90 7.67 11.32 -5.24
C ASN A 90 8.31 11.91 -3.97
N ARG A 91 9.31 11.23 -3.38
CA ARG A 91 10.03 11.68 -2.16
C ARG A 91 9.11 11.94 -0.96
N LYS A 92 7.95 11.28 -0.93
CA LYS A 92 7.00 11.27 0.20
C LYS A 92 7.45 10.30 1.30
N THR A 93 8.33 9.37 0.95
CA THR A 93 8.99 8.48 1.90
C THR A 93 10.41 8.16 1.43
N THR A 94 11.23 7.63 2.34
CA THR A 94 12.58 7.10 2.07
C THR A 94 12.66 5.65 2.51
N ILE A 95 13.66 4.90 2.01
CA ILE A 95 13.91 3.53 2.46
C ILE A 95 14.11 3.50 3.98
N ASP A 96 14.93 4.42 4.51
CA ASP A 96 15.20 4.53 5.95
C ASP A 96 13.92 4.75 6.76
N SER A 97 13.05 5.68 6.33
CA SER A 97 11.78 5.95 7.02
C SER A 97 10.83 4.75 6.99
N VAL A 98 10.79 3.99 5.89
CA VAL A 98 9.98 2.78 5.77
C VAL A 98 10.54 1.70 6.71
N VAL A 99 11.85 1.47 6.67
CA VAL A 99 12.52 0.46 7.50
C VAL A 99 12.36 0.76 8.98
N ASP A 100 12.53 2.01 9.40
CA ASP A 100 12.33 2.44 10.79
C ASP A 100 10.90 2.21 11.25
N SER A 101 9.92 2.53 10.40
CA SER A 101 8.50 2.34 10.71
C SER A 101 8.17 0.85 10.87
N LEU A 102 8.59 0.01 9.92
CA LEU A 102 8.40 -1.44 9.97
C LEU A 102 9.11 -2.06 11.19
N THR A 103 10.35 -1.66 11.47
CA THR A 103 11.14 -2.15 12.60
C THR A 103 10.45 -1.85 13.93
N LYS A 104 9.98 -0.61 14.12
CA LYS A 104 9.26 -0.20 15.34
C LYS A 104 8.01 -1.05 15.56
N SER A 105 7.22 -1.28 14.51
CA SER A 105 6.02 -2.11 14.61
C SER A 105 6.34 -3.58 14.85
N LEU A 106 7.35 -4.14 14.20
CA LEU A 106 7.75 -5.53 14.41
C LEU A 106 8.31 -5.78 15.83
N LEU A 107 9.15 -4.88 16.35
CA LEU A 107 9.68 -4.98 17.72
C LEU A 107 8.60 -4.88 18.79
N ALA A 108 7.58 -4.04 18.57
CA ALA A 108 6.45 -3.92 19.50
C ALA A 108 5.68 -5.23 19.64
N GLU A 109 5.60 -6.02 18.57
CA GLU A 109 4.90 -7.32 18.55
C GLU A 109 5.79 -8.47 19.05
N ASP A 110 7.11 -8.41 18.85
CA ASP A 110 8.07 -9.45 19.28
C ASP A 110 8.27 -9.52 20.81
N MET A 111 7.90 -8.47 21.55
CA MET A 111 7.92 -8.50 23.03
C MET A 111 6.87 -9.46 23.63
N GLU A 112 5.92 -9.95 22.82
CA GLU A 112 4.86 -10.88 23.22
C GLU A 112 5.18 -12.30 22.69
N ARG A 113 5.64 -13.19 23.60
CA ARG A 113 6.28 -14.50 23.32
C ARG A 113 5.54 -15.48 22.38
N GLU A 114 6.38 -16.35 21.80
CA GLU A 114 6.19 -17.59 21.00
C GLU A 114 6.11 -17.48 19.47
N LYS A 115 7.19 -17.99 18.84
CA LYS A 115 7.52 -18.05 17.41
C LYS A 115 6.63 -19.04 16.65
N SER A 116 5.41 -18.64 16.31
CA SER A 116 4.62 -19.35 15.29
C SER A 116 4.64 -18.58 13.96
N ALA A 117 4.80 -19.29 12.84
CA ALA A 117 4.81 -18.68 11.51
C ALA A 117 3.52 -17.87 11.21
N LYS A 118 2.40 -18.27 11.81
CA LYS A 118 1.11 -17.57 11.73
C LYS A 118 1.16 -16.19 12.40
N ARG A 119 1.86 -16.05 13.52
CA ARG A 119 2.00 -14.78 14.25
C ARG A 119 2.98 -13.83 13.57
N ASN A 120 4.03 -14.35 12.92
CA ASN A 120 4.92 -13.55 12.08
C ASN A 120 4.15 -12.86 10.92
N ASP A 121 3.20 -13.56 10.30
CA ASP A 121 2.35 -12.97 9.26
C ASP A 121 1.44 -11.87 9.84
N GLU A 122 0.92 -12.05 11.05
CA GLU A 122 0.08 -11.04 11.73
C GLU A 122 0.86 -9.78 12.12
N SER A 123 2.06 -9.93 12.69
CA SER A 123 2.95 -8.80 13.00
C SER A 123 3.33 -8.04 11.74
N ALA A 124 3.62 -8.74 10.64
CA ALA A 124 3.90 -8.12 9.35
C ALA A 124 2.68 -7.36 8.82
N VAL A 125 1.46 -7.93 8.91
CA VAL A 125 0.22 -7.25 8.50
C VAL A 125 0.05 -5.93 9.26
N ARG A 126 0.22 -5.95 10.59
CA ARG A 126 0.09 -4.76 11.43
C ARG A 126 1.16 -3.72 11.13
N ALA A 127 2.41 -4.14 10.90
CA ALA A 127 3.49 -3.25 10.51
C ALA A 127 3.20 -2.53 9.18
N PHE A 128 2.77 -3.27 8.16
CA PHE A 128 2.40 -2.68 6.87
C PHE A 128 1.14 -1.82 6.93
N GLN A 129 0.17 -2.17 7.78
CA GLN A 129 -1.01 -1.34 8.01
C GLN A 129 -0.61 -0.01 8.66
N SER A 130 0.19 -0.04 9.73
CA SER A 130 0.65 1.18 10.41
C SER A 130 1.47 2.07 9.48
N LEU A 131 2.37 1.47 8.68
CA LEU A 131 3.12 2.20 7.65
C LEU A 131 2.18 2.89 6.66
N LEU A 132 1.18 2.16 6.14
CA LEU A 132 0.24 2.71 5.17
C LEU A 132 -0.58 3.86 5.76
N GLU A 133 -1.03 3.75 7.01
CA GLU A 133 -1.74 4.81 7.72
C GLU A 133 -0.88 6.07 7.88
N GLN A 134 0.42 5.92 8.18
CA GLN A 134 1.37 7.05 8.29
C GLN A 134 1.57 7.78 6.96
N VAL A 135 1.66 7.04 5.84
CA VAL A 135 1.95 7.63 4.52
C VAL A 135 0.69 8.02 3.74
N SER A 136 -0.48 7.51 4.14
CA SER A 136 -1.78 7.71 3.46
C SER A 136 -2.10 9.18 3.17
N LYS A 137 -1.77 10.07 4.09
CA LYS A 137 -2.04 11.51 4.01
C LYS A 137 -1.27 12.22 2.89
N GLN A 138 -0.26 11.57 2.32
CA GLN A 138 0.60 12.11 1.27
C GLN A 138 0.14 11.71 -0.13
N LEU A 139 -0.86 10.83 -0.24
CA LEU A 139 -1.41 10.37 -1.51
C LEU A 139 -2.31 11.44 -2.14
N PRO A 140 -2.39 11.48 -3.48
CA PRO A 140 -3.31 12.37 -4.16
C PRO A 140 -4.75 12.06 -3.74
N ILE A 141 -5.57 13.12 -3.64
CA ILE A 141 -6.97 13.00 -3.24
C ILE A 141 -7.70 12.04 -4.20
N CYS A 142 -8.59 11.22 -3.65
CA CYS A 142 -9.49 10.38 -4.42
C CYS A 142 -10.32 11.26 -5.35
N GLY A 143 -10.02 11.21 -6.65
CA GLY A 143 -10.83 11.83 -7.70
C GLY A 143 -12.13 11.05 -7.86
N TYR A 144 -13.02 11.16 -6.88
CA TYR A 144 -14.43 10.84 -7.05
C TYR A 144 -15.22 12.07 -6.61
N THR A 145 -15.30 13.07 -7.50
CA THR A 145 -16.49 13.91 -7.49
C THR A 145 -17.65 12.99 -7.85
N GLN A 146 -18.50 12.68 -6.87
CA GLN A 146 -19.88 12.32 -7.17
C GLN A 146 -20.40 13.41 -8.12
N GLN A 147 -20.73 13.03 -9.36
CA GLN A 147 -21.64 13.85 -10.16
C GLN A 147 -23.02 13.74 -9.51
N ASP A 148 -23.23 14.50 -8.44
CA ASP A 148 -24.56 14.87 -8.01
C ASP A 148 -25.06 15.99 -8.93
N GLY A 149 -25.95 15.60 -9.85
CA GLY A 149 -27.05 16.40 -10.40
C GLY A 149 -26.73 17.57 -11.35
N GLN A 150 -27.14 17.45 -12.61
CA GLN A 150 -28.21 18.27 -13.22
C GLN A 150 -28.51 17.90 -14.68
N ASP A 151 -29.80 17.96 -15.01
CA ASP A 151 -30.46 18.00 -16.33
C ASP A 151 -30.41 16.77 -17.25
N GLU A 152 -31.57 16.15 -17.50
CA GLU A 152 -32.47 16.63 -18.56
C GLU A 152 -33.88 16.05 -18.43
N SER A 153 -34.84 16.97 -18.43
CA SER A 153 -36.28 16.77 -18.60
C SER A 153 -36.61 15.97 -19.87
N TYR A 154 -37.48 14.98 -19.77
CA TYR A 154 -38.23 14.48 -20.93
C TYR A 154 -39.72 14.81 -20.81
N PRO A 155 -40.36 15.25 -21.91
CA PRO A 155 -41.69 15.84 -21.87
C PRO A 155 -42.78 14.76 -21.85
N VAL A 156 -43.89 15.15 -21.23
CA VAL A 156 -45.20 14.51 -21.33
C VAL A 156 -45.56 14.33 -22.80
N SER A 157 -46.00 13.12 -23.17
CA SER A 157 -46.74 12.89 -24.42
C SER A 157 -47.95 12.00 -24.12
N LYS A 158 -49.11 12.64 -24.03
CA LYS A 158 -50.42 12.10 -24.45
C LYS A 158 -50.77 12.78 -25.78
N PRO A 159 -51.47 12.10 -26.69
CA PRO A 159 -52.93 12.04 -26.60
C PRO A 159 -53.47 10.65 -26.27
#